data_AF-A0A536ZZI5-F1
#
_entry.id   AF-A0A536ZZI5-F1
#
_cell.length_a   1.000
_cell.length_b   1.000
_cell.length_c   1.000
_cell.angle_alpha   90.00
_cell.angle_beta   90.00
_cell.angle_gamma   90.00
#
_symmetry.space_group_name_H-M   'P 1'
#
loop_
_entity.id
_entity.type
_entity.pdbx_description
1 polymer ?
#
loop_
_entity_poly.entity_id
_entity_poly.type
_entity_poly.pdbx_seq_one_letter_code
_entity_poly.pdbx_strand_id
1 'polypeptide(L)'
;MAALAAACGGGTNNTATTDDMKGTITVAYSTTYVFDSDDQSVIWWDKVKKEFEQQYPNAKLNLQGFNGTDVDLVNKVALEYKNPSTTPDVFMLPTGYVGQWVGSDYLLPLDSFVNDSSKAPFWASFPKVIQDESKINGKVYAVNTGENNSALYYNTSMLQKAGVTVPWQPKNWDDLLAAARAVKASGQKVVAFWAPAGTSAGAGGVLQGSANMVY
;
A
#
# COMPACT_ATOMS: atom_id res chain seq x y z
N MET A 1 6.26 -18.57 -28.78
CA MET A 1 4.89 -18.97 -29.11
C MET A 1 4.67 -20.38 -28.56
N ALA A 2 4.05 -20.49 -27.39
CA ALA A 2 3.53 -21.74 -26.87
C ALA A 2 2.19 -21.38 -26.22
N ALA A 3 1.14 -21.42 -27.04
CA ALA A 3 -0.22 -21.33 -26.57
C ALA A 3 -0.54 -22.64 -25.85
N LEU A 4 -1.02 -22.55 -24.61
CA LEU A 4 -1.85 -23.59 -24.02
C LEU A 4 -3.23 -22.99 -23.79
N ALA A 5 -4.06 -23.17 -24.79
CA ALA A 5 -5.50 -23.08 -24.69
C ALA A 5 -6.07 -24.50 -24.82
N ALA A 6 -6.76 -24.98 -23.79
CA ALA A 6 -7.82 -25.98 -23.83
C ALA A 6 -8.41 -26.08 -22.41
N ALA A 7 -9.70 -26.26 -22.15
CA ALA A 7 -10.97 -26.08 -22.86
C ALA A 7 -12.06 -26.30 -21.80
N CYS A 8 -13.27 -25.79 -22.02
CA CYS A 8 -14.44 -25.93 -21.14
C CYS A 8 -14.86 -27.40 -20.87
N GLY A 9 -15.44 -27.65 -19.69
CA GLY A 9 -16.43 -28.72 -19.50
C GLY A 9 -16.33 -29.51 -18.18
N GLY A 10 -17.41 -29.48 -17.40
CA GLY A 10 -17.73 -30.51 -16.40
C GLY A 10 -17.43 -30.14 -14.95
N GLY A 11 -18.49 -29.93 -14.17
CA GLY A 11 -18.39 -29.61 -12.76
C GLY A 11 -17.71 -30.70 -11.94
N THR A 12 -16.61 -30.32 -11.29
CA THR A 12 -16.20 -30.80 -9.98
C THR A 12 -15.66 -29.59 -9.24
N ASN A 13 -16.23 -29.27 -8.08
CA ASN A 13 -15.63 -28.34 -7.12
C ASN A 13 -14.34 -29.00 -6.63
N ASN A 14 -13.27 -28.88 -7.40
CA ASN A 14 -11.95 -29.28 -6.98
C ASN A 14 -11.40 -28.11 -6.15
N THR A 15 -11.65 -28.15 -4.85
CA THR A 15 -11.02 -27.25 -3.90
C THR A 15 -9.51 -27.46 -4.06
N ALA A 16 -8.80 -26.47 -4.62
CA ALA A 16 -7.36 -26.56 -4.80
C ALA A 16 -6.72 -26.85 -3.44
N THR A 17 -5.97 -27.95 -3.36
CA THR A 17 -5.27 -28.33 -2.13
C THR A 17 -3.89 -27.67 -2.11
N THR A 18 -3.27 -27.58 -0.93
CA THR A 18 -1.91 -27.05 -0.78
C THR A 18 -0.87 -27.78 -1.64
N ASP A 19 -1.14 -29.05 -2.01
CA ASP A 19 -0.26 -29.88 -2.84
C ASP A 19 -0.33 -29.54 -4.34
N ASP A 20 -1.34 -28.79 -4.77
CA ASP A 20 -1.54 -28.43 -6.18
C ASP A 20 -0.66 -27.25 -6.62
N MET A 21 -0.22 -26.40 -5.68
CA MET A 21 0.63 -25.25 -5.99
C MET A 21 2.09 -25.66 -6.18
N LYS A 22 2.65 -25.40 -7.37
CA LYS A 22 4.00 -25.80 -7.76
C LYS A 22 4.70 -24.68 -8.53
N GLY A 23 6.03 -24.68 -8.49
CA GLY A 23 6.86 -23.73 -9.25
C GLY A 23 7.32 -22.53 -8.42
N THR A 24 7.90 -21.53 -9.08
CA THR A 24 8.43 -20.33 -8.45
C THR A 24 7.52 -19.14 -8.75
N ILE A 25 7.08 -18.45 -7.70
CA ILE A 25 6.36 -17.18 -7.79
C ILE A 25 7.35 -16.07 -7.45
N THR A 26 7.52 -15.11 -8.35
CA THR A 26 8.37 -13.95 -8.15
C THR A 26 7.57 -12.77 -7.64
N VAL A 27 8.01 -12.18 -6.52
CA VAL A 27 7.37 -11.02 -5.90
C VAL A 27 8.33 -9.84 -5.86
N ALA A 28 7.99 -8.76 -6.56
CA ALA A 28 8.73 -7.50 -6.51
C ALA A 28 8.17 -6.58 -5.42
N TYR A 29 9.05 -6.05 -4.56
CA TYR A 29 8.65 -5.21 -3.42
C TYR A 29 9.67 -4.10 -3.14
N SER A 30 9.27 -3.07 -2.40
CA SER A 30 10.20 -2.04 -1.91
C SER A 30 10.83 -2.47 -0.59
N THR A 31 12.15 -2.33 -0.49
CA THR A 31 12.88 -2.56 0.77
C THR A 31 12.87 -1.33 1.69
N THR A 32 12.59 -0.15 1.15
CA THR A 32 12.88 1.14 1.81
C THR A 32 11.68 2.08 1.96
N TYR A 33 10.60 1.86 1.20
CA TYR A 33 9.51 2.84 1.11
C TYR A 33 8.36 2.59 2.10
N VAL A 34 8.09 1.33 2.44
CA VAL A 34 6.88 0.94 3.19
C VAL A 34 7.14 0.72 4.68
N PHE A 35 8.37 0.35 5.04
CA PHE A 35 8.73 -0.02 6.41
C PHE A 35 9.54 1.08 7.08
N ASP A 36 9.50 1.16 8.42
CA ASP A 36 10.25 2.17 9.18
C ASP A 36 11.76 2.00 9.03
N SER A 37 12.21 0.78 8.71
CA SER A 37 13.59 0.49 8.34
C SER A 37 13.72 -0.60 7.30
N ASP A 38 14.84 -0.59 6.58
CA ASP A 38 15.19 -1.60 5.59
C ASP A 38 15.21 -3.01 6.21
N ASP A 39 15.75 -3.15 7.42
CA ASP A 39 15.80 -4.42 8.16
C ASP A 39 14.39 -4.98 8.44
N GLN A 40 13.43 -4.11 8.79
CA GLN A 40 12.05 -4.54 9.02
C GLN A 40 11.40 -5.08 7.74
N SER A 41 11.72 -4.49 6.57
CA SER A 41 11.22 -5.00 5.30
C SER A 41 11.69 -6.42 5.04
N VAL A 42 12.98 -6.70 5.28
CA VAL A 42 13.57 -8.02 5.07
C VAL A 42 12.96 -9.03 6.04
N ILE A 43 12.87 -8.69 7.33
CA ILE A 43 12.26 -9.55 8.35
C ILE A 43 10.81 -9.92 7.97
N TRP A 44 10.02 -8.93 7.52
CA TRP A 44 8.63 -9.17 7.14
C TRP A 44 8.52 -10.09 5.93
N TRP A 45 9.25 -9.80 4.85
CA TRP A 45 9.17 -10.58 3.62
C TRP A 45 9.77 -11.98 3.76
N ASP A 46 10.84 -12.15 4.56
CA ASP A 46 11.37 -13.47 4.90
C ASP A 46 10.35 -14.31 5.68
N LYS A 47 9.59 -13.68 6.59
CA LYS A 47 8.50 -14.34 7.30
C LYS A 47 7.40 -14.77 6.32
N VAL A 48 6.98 -13.89 5.41
CA VAL A 48 5.98 -14.22 4.36
C VAL A 48 6.46 -15.40 3.52
N LYS A 49 7.72 -15.37 3.05
CA LYS A 49 8.33 -16.48 2.29
C LYS A 49 8.32 -17.78 3.08
N LYS A 50 8.71 -17.74 4.35
CA LYS A 50 8.75 -18.91 5.21
C LYS A 50 7.37 -19.52 5.41
N GLU A 51 6.37 -18.70 5.73
CA GLU A 51 4.99 -19.16 5.94
C GLU A 51 4.39 -19.72 4.64
N PHE A 52 4.62 -19.03 3.51
CA PHE A 52 4.19 -19.49 2.19
C PHE A 52 4.80 -20.85 1.82
N GLU A 53 6.13 -21.00 1.91
CA GLU A 53 6.79 -22.26 1.54
C GLU A 53 6.52 -23.39 2.53
N GLN A 54 6.17 -23.08 3.78
CA GLN A 54 5.70 -24.08 4.75
C GLN A 54 4.28 -24.56 4.39
N GLN A 55 3.41 -23.66 3.95
CA GLN A 55 2.05 -23.99 3.54
C GLN A 55 2.01 -24.70 2.17
N TYR A 56 2.91 -24.33 1.25
CA TYR A 56 2.97 -24.85 -0.12
C TYR A 56 4.36 -25.45 -0.39
N PRO A 57 4.64 -26.69 0.05
CA PRO A 57 6.00 -27.26 0.04
C PRO A 57 6.58 -27.46 -1.37
N ASN A 58 5.72 -27.58 -2.39
CA ASN A 58 6.12 -27.74 -3.79
C ASN A 58 6.27 -26.41 -4.54
N ALA A 59 5.99 -25.29 -3.88
CA ALA A 59 6.13 -23.94 -4.43
C ALA A 59 7.28 -23.19 -3.76
N LYS A 60 7.81 -22.18 -4.46
CA LYS A 60 8.89 -21.31 -3.99
C LYS A 60 8.54 -19.86 -4.19
N LEU A 61 8.96 -19.01 -3.26
CA LEU A 61 8.80 -17.56 -3.37
C LEU A 61 10.16 -16.92 -3.71
N ASN A 62 10.30 -16.31 -4.88
CA ASN A 62 11.47 -15.53 -5.25
C ASN A 62 11.20 -14.06 -4.94
N LEU A 63 11.86 -13.52 -3.91
CA LEU A 63 11.65 -12.15 -3.46
C LEU A 63 12.64 -11.20 -4.15
N GLN A 64 12.13 -10.24 -4.90
CA GLN A 64 12.91 -9.20 -5.60
C GLN A 64 12.72 -7.86 -4.89
N GLY A 65 13.68 -7.52 -4.03
CA GLY A 65 13.68 -6.26 -3.30
C GLY A 65 14.27 -5.12 -4.12
N PHE A 66 13.56 -3.99 -4.17
CA PHE A 66 14.02 -2.76 -4.79
C PHE A 66 14.18 -1.65 -3.76
N ASN A 67 15.36 -1.04 -3.76
CA ASN A 67 15.62 0.20 -3.02
C ASN A 67 15.09 1.43 -3.77
N GLY A 68 14.95 2.52 -3.01
CA GLY A 68 14.60 3.85 -3.51
C GLY A 68 13.17 4.27 -3.12
N THR A 69 12.66 5.23 -3.88
CA THR A 69 11.31 5.77 -3.72
C THR A 69 10.25 4.82 -4.30
N ASP A 70 8.98 5.15 -4.08
CA ASP A 70 7.85 4.53 -4.76
C ASP A 70 7.96 4.64 -6.29
N VAL A 71 8.40 5.79 -6.79
CA VAL A 71 8.64 6.04 -8.23
C VAL A 71 9.72 5.09 -8.76
N ASP A 72 10.79 4.86 -8.01
CA ASP A 72 11.87 3.96 -8.42
C ASP A 72 11.39 2.51 -8.55
N LEU A 73 10.58 2.04 -7.59
CA LEU A 73 9.96 0.71 -7.64
C LEU A 73 9.09 0.56 -8.90
N VAL A 74 8.17 1.50 -9.11
CA VAL A 74 7.24 1.48 -10.25
C VAL A 74 7.99 1.47 -11.58
N ASN A 75 9.03 2.32 -11.72
CA ASN A 75 9.84 2.38 -12.94
C ASN A 75 10.64 1.09 -13.17
N LYS A 76 11.24 0.50 -12.12
CA LYS A 76 11.99 -0.76 -12.24
C LYS A 76 11.09 -1.90 -12.68
N VAL A 77 9.92 -2.06 -12.07
CA VAL A 77 8.94 -3.09 -12.47
C VAL A 77 8.47 -2.85 -13.91
N ALA A 78 8.17 -1.61 -14.29
CA ALA A 78 7.77 -1.30 -15.66
C ALA A 78 8.85 -1.64 -16.71
N LEU A 79 10.13 -1.55 -16.34
CA LEU A 79 11.23 -2.01 -17.19
C LEU A 79 11.30 -3.54 -17.28
N GLU A 80 11.09 -4.24 -16.17
CA GLU A 80 11.08 -5.71 -16.13
C GLU A 80 9.93 -6.32 -16.93
N TYR A 81 8.78 -5.64 -17.01
CA TYR A 81 7.62 -6.03 -17.83
C TYR A 81 7.91 -6.00 -19.34
N LYS A 82 9.03 -5.40 -19.78
CA LYS A 82 9.45 -5.43 -21.19
C LYS A 82 10.03 -6.77 -21.62
N ASN A 83 10.38 -7.64 -20.66
CA ASN A 83 10.89 -8.97 -20.94
C ASN A 83 10.18 -10.02 -20.07
N PRO A 84 9.47 -11.00 -20.67
CA PRO A 84 8.78 -12.05 -19.93
C PRO A 84 9.67 -12.83 -18.96
N SER A 85 10.99 -12.94 -19.20
CA SER A 85 11.89 -13.67 -18.31
C SER A 85 12.23 -12.91 -17.03
N THR A 86 11.95 -11.60 -16.96
CA THR A 86 12.21 -10.75 -15.79
C THR A 86 10.94 -10.23 -15.13
N THR A 87 9.79 -10.42 -15.77
CA THR A 87 8.49 -9.93 -15.27
C THR A 87 8.14 -10.61 -13.95
N PRO A 88 7.93 -9.88 -12.84
CA PRO A 88 7.45 -10.47 -11.60
C PRO A 88 5.98 -10.87 -11.72
N ASP A 89 5.59 -11.96 -11.06
CA ASP A 89 4.21 -12.46 -11.05
C ASP A 89 3.30 -11.58 -10.19
N VAL A 90 3.84 -11.08 -9.07
CA VAL A 90 3.16 -10.17 -8.14
C VAL A 90 4.13 -9.03 -7.83
N PHE A 91 3.62 -7.82 -7.71
CA PHE A 91 4.45 -6.70 -7.29
C PHE A 91 3.67 -5.72 -6.44
N MET A 92 4.40 -5.02 -5.58
CA MET A 92 3.84 -3.94 -4.79
C MET A 92 3.67 -2.69 -5.66
N LEU A 93 2.47 -2.10 -5.62
CA LEU A 93 2.11 -0.94 -6.42
C LEU A 93 1.43 0.08 -5.51
N PRO A 94 1.95 1.32 -5.38
CA PRO A 94 1.24 2.35 -4.64
C PRO A 94 -0.13 2.63 -5.28
N THR A 95 -1.17 2.78 -4.46
CA THR A 95 -2.58 2.91 -4.89
C THR A 95 -2.78 3.97 -5.98
N GLY A 96 -2.05 5.09 -5.90
CA GLY A 96 -2.12 6.18 -6.89
C GLY A 96 -1.73 5.79 -8.31
N TYR A 97 -0.97 4.70 -8.51
CA TYR A 97 -0.56 4.22 -9.82
C TYR A 97 -1.48 3.16 -10.42
N VAL A 98 -2.42 2.59 -9.65
CA VAL A 98 -3.28 1.48 -10.12
C VAL A 98 -4.02 1.87 -11.41
N GLY A 99 -4.65 3.04 -11.44
CA GLY A 99 -5.37 3.52 -12.63
C GLY A 99 -4.49 3.65 -13.88
N GLN A 100 -3.25 4.14 -13.73
CA GLN A 100 -2.29 4.24 -14.82
C GLN A 100 -1.91 2.86 -15.38
N TRP A 101 -1.68 1.90 -14.49
CA TRP A 101 -1.26 0.54 -14.87
C TRP A 101 -2.40 -0.28 -15.48
N VAL A 102 -3.64 -0.08 -15.00
CA VAL A 102 -4.84 -0.60 -15.66
C VAL A 102 -4.98 0.00 -17.06
N GLY A 103 -4.82 1.32 -17.21
CA GLY A 103 -4.88 1.99 -18.52
C GLY A 103 -3.76 1.58 -19.49
N SER A 104 -2.72 0.92 -19.00
CA SER A 104 -1.59 0.40 -19.78
C SER A 104 -1.67 -1.12 -20.00
N ASP A 105 -2.77 -1.77 -19.60
CA ASP A 105 -3.01 -3.22 -19.70
C ASP A 105 -1.96 -4.09 -18.98
N TYR A 106 -1.33 -3.57 -17.92
CA TYR A 106 -0.33 -4.33 -17.14
C TYR A 106 -0.90 -5.13 -15.97
N LEU A 107 -2.14 -4.87 -15.56
CA LEU A 107 -2.76 -5.53 -14.41
C LEU A 107 -3.86 -6.50 -14.83
N LEU A 108 -3.79 -7.71 -14.28
CA LEU A 108 -4.83 -8.72 -14.41
C LEU A 108 -6.04 -8.33 -13.52
N PRO A 109 -7.28 -8.30 -14.05
CA PRO A 109 -8.47 -8.19 -13.22
C PRO A 109 -8.59 -9.39 -12.28
N LEU A 110 -8.82 -9.12 -10.99
CA LEU A 110 -8.83 -10.12 -9.93
C LEU A 110 -10.24 -10.61 -9.57
N ASP A 111 -11.28 -10.13 -10.25
CA ASP A 111 -12.69 -10.43 -9.94
C ASP A 111 -12.99 -11.94 -9.86
N SER A 112 -12.36 -12.77 -10.71
CA SER A 112 -12.51 -14.23 -10.70
C SER A 112 -11.92 -14.92 -9.47
N PHE A 113 -11.08 -14.22 -8.71
CA PHE A 113 -10.49 -14.67 -7.47
C PHE A 113 -11.24 -14.10 -6.27
N VAL A 114 -11.44 -12.78 -6.26
CA VAL A 114 -11.97 -12.07 -5.08
C VAL A 114 -13.48 -12.24 -4.89
N ASN A 115 -14.23 -12.56 -5.95
CA ASN A 115 -15.67 -12.88 -5.85
C ASN A 115 -15.93 -14.33 -5.44
N ASP A 116 -14.89 -15.17 -5.41
CA ASP A 116 -14.97 -16.54 -4.95
C ASP A 116 -14.41 -16.63 -3.53
N SER A 117 -15.32 -16.66 -2.54
CA SER A 117 -14.94 -16.71 -1.12
C SER A 117 -14.15 -17.96 -0.74
N SER A 118 -14.16 -19.02 -1.56
CA SER A 118 -13.31 -20.19 -1.33
C SER A 118 -11.84 -19.92 -1.68
N LYS A 119 -11.58 -18.97 -2.60
CA LYS A 119 -10.24 -18.58 -3.06
C LYS A 119 -9.68 -17.39 -2.28
N ALA A 120 -10.53 -16.42 -1.96
CA ALA A 120 -10.15 -15.22 -1.22
C ALA A 120 -11.10 -14.97 -0.04
N PRO A 121 -11.16 -15.88 0.95
CA PRO A 121 -12.05 -15.72 2.11
C PRO A 121 -11.77 -14.43 2.90
N PHE A 122 -10.53 -13.93 2.83
CA PHE A 122 -10.15 -12.66 3.44
C PHE A 122 -10.78 -11.45 2.74
N TRP A 123 -11.12 -11.51 1.45
CA TRP A 123 -11.51 -10.30 0.71
C TRP A 123 -12.78 -9.67 1.29
N ALA A 124 -13.77 -10.49 1.62
CA ALA A 124 -15.03 -10.02 2.20
C ALA A 124 -14.88 -9.40 3.59
N SER A 125 -13.77 -9.65 4.31
CA SER A 125 -13.53 -9.04 5.62
C SER A 125 -12.89 -7.65 5.54
N PHE A 126 -12.37 -7.25 4.37
CA PHE A 126 -11.84 -5.91 4.18
C PHE A 126 -12.97 -4.87 4.23
N PRO A 127 -12.75 -3.70 4.88
CA PRO A 127 -13.71 -2.61 4.82
C PRO A 127 -13.97 -2.19 3.36
N LYS A 128 -15.22 -1.82 3.04
CA LYS A 128 -15.62 -1.46 1.68
C LYS A 128 -14.73 -0.38 1.07
N VAL A 129 -14.34 0.63 1.85
CA VAL A 129 -13.46 1.71 1.40
C VAL A 129 -12.13 1.17 0.88
N ILE A 130 -11.51 0.20 1.57
CA ILE A 130 -10.25 -0.43 1.15
C ILE A 130 -10.46 -1.30 -0.09
N GLN A 131 -11.58 -2.03 -0.17
CA GLN A 131 -11.90 -2.79 -1.38
C GLN A 131 -12.11 -1.91 -2.62
N ASP A 132 -12.59 -0.68 -2.43
CA ASP A 132 -12.88 0.24 -3.52
C ASP A 132 -11.63 0.96 -4.05
N GLU A 133 -10.57 1.08 -3.26
CA GLU A 133 -9.31 1.72 -3.67
C GLU A 133 -8.61 1.01 -4.83
N SER A 134 -8.78 -0.30 -4.94
CA SER A 134 -8.23 -1.10 -6.03
C SER A 134 -9.20 -1.31 -7.20
N LYS A 135 -10.36 -0.65 -7.18
CA LYS A 135 -11.37 -0.77 -8.24
C LYS A 135 -11.22 0.31 -9.29
N ILE A 136 -11.05 -0.12 -10.54
CA ILE A 136 -11.07 0.75 -11.72
C ILE A 136 -12.18 0.26 -12.64
N ASN A 137 -13.11 1.15 -13.02
CA ASN A 137 -14.27 0.82 -13.86
C ASN A 137 -15.07 -0.40 -13.37
N GLY A 138 -15.21 -0.54 -12.05
CA GLY A 138 -15.98 -1.61 -11.41
C GLY A 138 -15.28 -2.96 -11.27
N LYS A 139 -14.02 -3.09 -11.71
CA LYS A 139 -13.21 -4.30 -11.58
C LYS A 139 -12.10 -4.14 -10.56
N VAL A 140 -11.80 -5.19 -9.81
CA VAL A 140 -10.72 -5.20 -8.80
C VAL A 140 -9.39 -5.53 -9.47
N TYR A 141 -8.34 -4.73 -9.24
CA TYR A 141 -7.02 -4.93 -9.86
C TYR A 141 -5.86 -5.10 -8.88
N ALA A 142 -6.10 -4.88 -7.59
CA ALA A 142 -5.10 -5.05 -6.55
C ALA A 142 -5.76 -5.48 -5.23
N VAL A 143 -4.95 -6.00 -4.33
CA VAL A 143 -5.34 -6.31 -2.95
C VAL A 143 -4.42 -5.51 -2.03
N ASN A 144 -4.99 -4.64 -1.19
CA ASN A 144 -4.21 -3.82 -0.27
C ASN A 144 -3.50 -4.73 0.75
N THR A 145 -2.19 -4.53 0.90
CA THR A 145 -1.35 -5.22 1.89
C THR A 145 -1.20 -4.43 3.19
N GLY A 146 -1.58 -3.16 3.18
CA GLY A 146 -1.56 -2.23 4.31
C GLY A 146 -2.20 -0.92 3.89
N GLU A 147 -2.54 -0.08 4.87
CA GLU A 147 -3.11 1.25 4.63
C GLU A 147 -2.41 2.28 5.50
N ASN A 148 -2.23 3.49 4.95
CA ASN A 148 -1.67 4.62 5.68
C ASN A 148 -2.81 5.52 6.15
N ASN A 149 -2.91 5.76 7.46
CA ASN A 149 -3.83 6.75 7.99
C ASN A 149 -3.09 8.01 8.46
N SER A 150 -3.79 9.14 8.42
CA SER A 150 -3.30 10.38 9.01
C SER A 150 -3.93 10.55 10.39
N ALA A 151 -3.09 10.87 11.37
CA ALA A 151 -3.54 11.21 12.72
C ALA A 151 -2.85 12.49 13.20
N LEU A 152 -3.57 13.25 14.03
CA LEU A 152 -3.00 14.42 14.67
C LEU A 152 -2.29 14.01 15.97
N TYR A 153 -0.96 14.03 15.93
CA TYR A 153 -0.14 13.87 17.13
C TYR A 153 0.20 15.23 17.72
N TYR A 154 0.14 15.35 19.05
CA TYR A 154 0.52 16.57 19.75
C TYR A 154 1.30 16.26 21.03
N ASN A 155 2.24 17.13 21.36
CA ASN A 155 3.00 17.06 22.60
C ASN A 155 2.21 17.75 23.73
N THR A 156 1.69 16.96 24.67
CA THR A 156 0.86 17.42 25.79
C THR A 156 1.56 18.49 26.63
N SER A 157 2.82 18.26 26.99
CA SER A 157 3.63 19.19 27.80
C SER A 157 3.84 20.53 27.09
N MET A 158 4.07 20.51 25.77
CA MET A 158 4.24 21.73 24.99
C MET A 158 2.94 22.54 24.88
N LEU A 159 1.81 21.86 24.71
CA LEU A 159 0.48 22.49 24.70
C LEU A 159 0.13 23.09 26.07
N GLN A 160 0.35 22.35 27.16
CA GLN A 160 0.13 22.85 28.53
C GLN A 160 0.99 24.08 28.84
N LYS A 161 2.28 24.06 28.46
CA LYS A 161 3.18 25.22 28.61
C LYS A 161 2.72 26.44 27.80
N ALA A 162 2.02 26.20 26.70
CA ALA A 162 1.41 27.22 25.88
C ALA A 162 0.03 27.69 26.39
N GLY A 163 -0.45 27.16 27.51
CA GLY A 163 -1.76 27.49 28.09
C GLY A 163 -2.94 26.78 27.42
N VAL A 164 -2.69 25.77 26.59
CA VAL A 164 -3.74 24.97 25.95
C VAL A 164 -4.15 23.82 26.87
N THR A 165 -5.45 23.71 27.15
CA THR A 165 -6.01 22.63 27.98
C THR A 165 -5.86 21.28 27.27
N VAL A 166 -5.49 20.25 28.04
CA VAL A 166 -5.40 18.85 27.58
C VAL A 166 -6.38 17.96 28.37
N PRO A 167 -6.99 16.91 27.77
CA PRO A 167 -6.80 16.46 26.38
C PRO A 167 -7.36 17.47 25.38
N TRP A 168 -6.53 17.83 24.40
CA TRP A 168 -6.88 18.81 23.40
C TRP A 168 -7.63 18.10 22.26
N GLN A 169 -8.81 18.61 21.90
CA GLN A 169 -9.71 18.01 20.91
C GLN A 169 -10.11 19.05 19.85
N PRO A 170 -9.20 19.43 18.93
CA PRO A 170 -9.53 20.38 17.87
C PRO A 170 -10.66 19.83 17.00
N LYS A 171 -11.56 20.71 16.57
CA LYS A 171 -12.70 20.38 15.71
C LYS A 171 -12.49 20.83 14.28
N ASN A 172 -11.55 21.74 14.05
CA ASN A 172 -11.27 22.32 12.75
C ASN A 172 -9.82 22.83 12.67
N TRP A 173 -9.45 23.35 11.51
CA TRP A 173 -8.13 23.95 11.27
C TRP A 173 -7.87 25.18 12.13
N ASP A 174 -8.89 25.99 12.44
CA ASP A 174 -8.71 27.19 13.27
C ASP A 174 -8.29 26.83 14.69
N ASP A 175 -8.86 25.79 15.29
CA ASP A 175 -8.45 25.28 16.60
C ASP A 175 -6.97 24.85 16.58
N LEU A 176 -6.56 24.15 15.52
CA LEU A 176 -5.17 23.70 15.33
C LEU A 176 -4.21 24.89 15.19
N LEU A 177 -4.56 25.86 14.35
CA LEU A 177 -3.76 27.06 14.14
C LEU A 177 -3.73 27.94 15.39
N ALA A 178 -4.81 27.98 16.18
CA ALA A 178 -4.83 28.68 17.46
C ALA A 178 -3.85 28.06 18.47
N ALA A 179 -3.84 26.73 18.61
CA ALA A 179 -2.88 26.03 19.46
C ALA A 179 -1.44 26.25 18.99
N ALA A 180 -1.19 26.18 17.67
CA ALA A 180 0.14 26.44 17.10
C ALA A 180 0.62 27.89 17.38
N ARG A 181 -0.27 28.89 17.28
CA ARG A 181 0.04 30.29 17.62
C ARG A 181 0.33 30.44 19.11
N ALA A 182 -0.42 29.77 20.00
CA ALA A 182 -0.16 29.78 21.44
C ALA A 182 1.24 29.19 21.77
N VAL A 183 1.60 28.07 21.13
CA VAL A 183 2.94 27.48 21.27
C VAL A 183 4.02 28.46 20.82
N LYS A 184 3.85 29.13 19.68
CA LYS A 184 4.79 30.16 19.21
C LYS A 184 4.90 31.34 20.19
N ALA A 185 3.77 31.83 20.72
CA ALA A 185 3.72 32.94 21.67
C ALA A 185 4.36 32.62 23.03
N SER A 186 4.37 31.35 23.44
CA SER A 186 5.01 30.88 24.68
C SER A 186 6.55 30.92 24.67
N GLY A 187 7.17 31.31 23.56
CA GLY A 187 8.63 31.42 23.41
C GLY A 187 9.34 30.08 23.26
N GLN A 188 8.60 28.98 23.04
CA GLN A 188 9.18 27.67 22.75
C GLN A 188 9.89 27.70 21.38
N LYS A 189 11.19 27.35 21.35
CA LYS A 189 12.01 27.30 20.12
C LYS A 189 11.76 26.01 19.33
N VAL A 190 10.54 25.88 18.80
CA VAL A 190 10.05 24.67 18.12
C VAL A 190 9.25 25.05 16.87
N VAL A 191 9.12 24.11 15.94
CA VAL A 191 8.15 24.23 14.85
C VAL A 191 6.78 23.83 15.41
N ALA A 192 5.92 24.82 15.66
CA ALA A 192 4.63 24.60 16.31
C ALA A 192 3.61 23.85 15.43
N PHE A 193 3.77 23.93 14.12
CA PHE A 193 3.01 23.20 13.12
C PHE A 193 3.82 23.11 11.83
N TRP A 194 3.89 21.93 11.24
CA TRP A 194 4.53 21.69 9.95
C TRP A 194 3.52 21.03 9.03
N ALA A 195 3.41 21.55 7.81
CA ALA A 195 2.59 20.98 6.75
C ALA A 195 3.32 21.12 5.41
N PRO A 196 3.45 20.04 4.62
CA PRO A 196 3.96 20.12 3.27
C PRO A 196 3.19 21.15 2.44
N ALA A 197 3.89 21.99 1.70
CA ALA A 197 3.29 23.04 0.88
C ALA A 197 4.07 23.25 -0.42
N GLY A 198 3.37 23.75 -1.44
CA GLY A 198 3.93 24.01 -2.76
C GLY A 198 3.96 22.78 -3.67
N THR A 199 4.23 23.01 -4.96
CA THR A 199 4.23 21.98 -6.00
C THR A 199 5.35 20.95 -5.82
N SER A 200 6.47 21.35 -5.21
CA SER A 200 7.59 20.45 -4.90
C SER A 200 7.27 19.40 -3.83
N ALA A 201 6.20 19.59 -3.05
CA ALA A 201 5.76 18.60 -2.05
C ALA A 201 5.01 17.40 -2.67
N GLY A 202 4.73 17.44 -3.98
CA GLY A 202 4.09 16.34 -4.71
C GLY A 202 2.76 15.89 -4.08
N ALA A 203 2.51 14.58 -4.09
CA ALA A 203 1.32 13.98 -3.50
C ALA A 203 1.18 14.28 -1.99
N GLY A 204 2.30 14.43 -1.26
CA GLY A 204 2.28 14.77 0.16
C GLY A 204 1.68 16.14 0.45
N GLY A 205 1.86 17.12 -0.45
CA GLY A 205 1.23 18.44 -0.36
C GLY A 205 -0.30 18.41 -0.47
N VAL A 206 -0.82 17.46 -1.25
CA VAL A 206 -2.26 17.27 -1.49
C VAL A 206 -2.89 16.42 -0.39
N LEU A 207 -2.26 15.29 -0.04
CA LEU A 207 -2.82 14.31 0.87
C LEU A 207 -2.64 14.68 2.35
N GLN A 208 -1.50 15.26 2.71
CA GLN A 208 -1.11 15.49 4.13
C GLN A 208 -0.71 16.95 4.39
N GLY A 209 -0.78 17.78 3.36
CA GLY A 209 -0.24 19.13 3.37
C GLY A 209 -1.29 20.22 3.39
N SER A 210 -0.82 21.41 3.04
CA SER A 210 -1.60 22.64 3.03
C SER A 210 -2.83 22.62 2.13
N ALA A 211 -2.92 21.72 1.14
CA ALA A 211 -4.11 21.58 0.31
C ALA A 211 -5.36 21.20 1.13
N ASN A 212 -5.18 20.47 2.23
CA ASN A 212 -6.29 20.12 3.14
C ASN A 212 -6.85 21.32 3.90
N MET A 213 -6.18 22.48 3.88
CA MET A 213 -6.65 23.72 4.51
C MET A 213 -7.41 24.64 3.54
N VAL A 214 -7.48 24.28 2.25
CA VAL A 214 -8.12 25.09 1.19
C VAL A 214 -9.59 24.71 0.99
N TYR A 215 -10.05 23.66 1.66
CA TYR A 215 -11.44 23.18 1.70
C TYR A 215 -12.02 23.35 3.11
#